data_AF-A0A1Q2GWP3-F1
#
_entry.id   AF-A0A1Q2GWP3-F1
#
_cell.length_a   1.000
_cell.length_b   1.000
_cell.length_c   1.000
_cell.angle_alpha   90.00
_cell.angle_beta   90.00
_cell.angle_gamma   90.00
#
_symmetry.space_group_name_H-M   'P 1'
#
loop_
_entity.id
_entity.type
_entity.pdbx_description
1 polymer ?
#
loop_
_entity_poly.entity_id
_entity_poly.type
_entity_poly.pdbx_seq_one_letter_code
_entity_poly.pdbx_strand_id
1 'polypeptide(L)'
;MKKLLISPSKMTLGEQENNIYQNILKQSSELSLNLMAVKVENHPDDFLPWCYELLSASRDRMNYDLLEPQQLPVLKKLHDQLISAISFLQVKTLRIAPWPVVSVFVEQHKDVIALDEQLRLVSYIKSIREQSLKDMIPEDLLAFSGKHMASLDPSTYNFDVEWFASTKSAKSFHQMLADLPGAFDDALANIPLEGDITQYEYQQFVAAYSKVFTDNGEKPTLAPATRLLAMRRPDLFTPITNNRLDALCGALGVPKLKNSDFERYWQDIVKGIQAMSWYKMANASNELEEQLVAIKALIPCFFYYADDKTPDSSNYIKLLSKPKRSTTTTGKTQRRGKESAEILVDRALAADDIPEHIRSKRDSIINEVQKGRGVNETISLMRTIFG
;
A
#
# COMPACT_ATOMS: atom_id res chain seq x y z
N MET A 1 -9.96 -13.02 -31.10
CA MET A 1 -9.97 -11.56 -30.81
C MET A 1 -11.26 -10.84 -31.20
N LYS A 2 -11.70 -10.79 -32.48
CA LYS A 2 -12.89 -10.00 -32.89
C LYS A 2 -14.14 -10.27 -32.03
N LYS A 3 -14.45 -11.55 -31.75
CA LYS A 3 -15.56 -11.96 -30.89
C LYS A 3 -15.42 -11.42 -29.45
N LEU A 4 -14.20 -11.43 -28.91
CA LEU A 4 -13.88 -10.88 -27.60
C LEU A 4 -14.14 -9.37 -27.57
N LEU A 5 -13.60 -8.60 -28.53
CA LEU A 5 -13.76 -7.14 -28.53
C LEU A 5 -15.22 -6.67 -28.60
N ILE A 6 -16.10 -7.42 -29.27
CA ILE A 6 -17.52 -7.05 -29.38
C ILE A 6 -18.41 -7.61 -28.26
N SER A 7 -17.94 -8.57 -27.45
CA SER A 7 -18.81 -9.24 -26.47
C SER A 7 -19.40 -8.31 -25.42
N PRO A 8 -18.71 -7.26 -24.92
CA PRO A 8 -19.30 -6.37 -23.92
C PRO A 8 -20.51 -5.57 -24.41
N SER A 9 -20.68 -5.41 -25.73
CA SER A 9 -21.89 -4.79 -26.29
C SER A 9 -23.18 -5.57 -26.01
N LYS A 10 -23.05 -6.85 -25.64
CA LYS A 10 -24.16 -7.75 -25.28
C LYS A 10 -24.30 -7.93 -23.77
N MET A 11 -23.37 -7.41 -22.97
CA MET A 11 -23.39 -7.50 -21.51
C MET A 11 -24.26 -6.39 -20.91
N THR A 12 -24.75 -6.58 -19.69
CA THR A 12 -25.47 -5.55 -18.95
C THR A 12 -24.46 -4.60 -18.27
N LEU A 13 -23.95 -3.63 -19.03
CA LEU A 13 -23.02 -2.62 -18.52
C LEU A 13 -23.76 -1.41 -17.95
N GLY A 14 -23.36 -0.95 -16.76
CA GLY A 14 -23.74 0.37 -16.26
C GLY A 14 -23.08 1.50 -17.04
N GLU A 15 -23.49 2.75 -16.80
CA GLU A 15 -22.99 3.92 -17.53
C GLU A 15 -21.46 4.05 -17.47
N GLN A 16 -20.86 3.93 -16.29
CA GLN A 16 -19.41 3.99 -16.12
C GLN A 16 -18.68 2.85 -16.84
N GLU A 17 -19.22 1.62 -16.79
CA GLU A 17 -18.64 0.45 -17.44
C GLU A 17 -18.70 0.59 -18.97
N ASN A 18 -19.81 1.11 -19.50
CA ASN A 18 -19.93 1.40 -20.92
C ASN A 18 -18.93 2.47 -21.35
N ASN A 19 -18.74 3.55 -20.58
CA ASN A 19 -17.73 4.56 -20.86
C ASN A 19 -16.30 3.99 -20.85
N ILE A 20 -15.99 3.10 -19.90
CA ILE A 20 -14.72 2.37 -19.85
C ILE A 20 -14.54 1.51 -21.11
N TYR A 21 -15.55 0.72 -21.46
CA TYR A 21 -15.53 -0.14 -22.65
C TYR A 21 -15.28 0.65 -23.94
N GLN A 22 -15.98 1.78 -24.15
CA GLN A 22 -15.76 2.62 -25.33
C GLN A 22 -14.34 3.19 -25.40
N ASN A 23 -13.78 3.60 -24.25
CA ASN A 23 -12.41 4.09 -24.18
C ASN A 23 -11.38 2.99 -24.51
N ILE A 24 -11.60 1.77 -24.03
CA ILE A 24 -10.76 0.60 -24.35
C ILE A 24 -10.85 0.26 -25.84
N LEU A 25 -12.04 0.28 -26.43
CA LEU A 25 -12.23 0.02 -27.86
C LEU A 25 -11.48 1.03 -28.74
N LYS A 26 -11.47 2.31 -28.35
CA LYS A 26 -10.72 3.34 -29.07
C LYS A 26 -9.22 3.04 -29.13
N GLN A 27 -8.63 2.57 -28.02
CA GLN A 27 -7.20 2.16 -28.05
C GLN A 27 -7.02 0.85 -28.83
N SER A 28 -7.96 -0.09 -28.68
CA SER A 28 -7.93 -1.39 -29.37
C SER A 28 -8.02 -1.27 -30.89
N SER A 29 -8.73 -0.26 -31.42
CA SER A 29 -8.81 -0.04 -32.88
C SER A 29 -7.47 0.32 -33.50
N GLU A 30 -6.66 1.12 -32.80
CA GLU A 30 -5.32 1.52 -33.23
C GLU A 30 -4.32 0.34 -33.20
N LEU A 31 -4.64 -0.72 -32.45
CA LEU A 31 -3.86 -1.95 -32.30
C LEU A 31 -4.52 -3.16 -32.99
N SER A 32 -5.52 -2.92 -33.84
CA SER A 32 -6.44 -3.95 -34.31
C SER A 32 -5.74 -5.11 -35.02
N LEU A 33 -4.80 -4.83 -35.95
CA LEU A 33 -4.06 -5.88 -36.66
C LEU A 33 -3.25 -6.77 -35.70
N ASN A 34 -2.50 -6.16 -34.77
CA ASN A 34 -1.70 -6.86 -33.78
C ASN A 34 -2.57 -7.71 -32.84
N LEU A 35 -3.69 -7.16 -32.38
CA LEU A 35 -4.66 -7.87 -31.54
C LEU A 35 -5.34 -9.01 -32.30
N MET A 36 -5.67 -8.85 -33.59
CA MET A 36 -6.30 -9.91 -34.39
C MET A 36 -5.39 -11.13 -34.60
N ALA A 37 -4.07 -10.94 -34.58
CA ALA A 37 -3.10 -12.04 -34.65
C ALA A 37 -3.08 -12.90 -33.36
N VAL A 38 -3.63 -12.41 -32.25
CA VAL A 38 -3.68 -13.14 -30.99
C VAL A 38 -4.84 -14.15 -30.98
N LYS A 39 -4.51 -15.42 -30.75
CA LYS A 39 -5.50 -16.49 -30.54
C LYS A 39 -6.21 -16.28 -29.19
N VAL A 40 -7.54 -16.23 -29.23
CA VAL A 40 -8.40 -16.09 -28.05
C VAL A 40 -9.28 -17.33 -27.97
N GLU A 41 -9.17 -18.05 -26.86
CA GLU A 41 -9.94 -19.28 -26.60
C GLU A 41 -11.06 -19.01 -25.59
N ASN A 42 -10.73 -18.30 -24.51
CA ASN A 42 -11.66 -17.88 -23.48
C ASN A 42 -12.48 -16.66 -23.94
N HIS A 43 -13.80 -16.71 -23.75
CA HIS A 43 -14.73 -15.64 -24.12
C HIS A 43 -15.68 -15.40 -22.95
N PRO A 44 -15.27 -14.56 -21.98
CA PRO A 44 -16.06 -14.38 -20.78
C PRO A 44 -17.39 -13.65 -21.05
N ASP A 45 -18.40 -14.02 -20.27
CA ASP A 45 -19.75 -13.43 -20.33
C ASP A 45 -19.90 -12.19 -19.44
N ASP A 46 -18.98 -11.98 -18.49
CA ASP A 46 -18.93 -10.84 -17.59
C ASP A 46 -17.81 -9.85 -17.91
N PHE A 47 -18.02 -8.58 -17.58
CA PHE A 47 -17.13 -7.49 -17.96
C PHE A 47 -15.77 -7.53 -17.24
N LEU A 48 -15.73 -7.92 -15.97
CA LEU A 48 -14.47 -8.02 -15.21
C LEU A 48 -13.54 -9.13 -15.77
N PRO A 49 -14.00 -10.39 -15.90
CA PRO A 49 -13.25 -11.42 -16.61
C PRO A 49 -12.86 -11.04 -18.04
N TRP A 50 -13.71 -10.29 -18.76
CA TRP A 50 -13.38 -9.78 -20.08
C TRP A 50 -12.18 -8.82 -20.06
N CYS A 51 -12.12 -7.89 -19.10
CA CYS A 51 -10.97 -7.00 -18.95
C CYS A 51 -9.68 -7.78 -18.68
N TYR A 52 -9.73 -8.83 -17.85
CA TYR A 52 -8.58 -9.71 -17.61
C TYR A 52 -8.14 -10.46 -18.87
N GLU A 53 -9.09 -11.06 -19.62
CA GLU A 53 -8.78 -11.79 -20.85
C GLU A 53 -8.13 -10.86 -21.89
N LEU A 54 -8.65 -9.65 -22.06
CA LEU A 54 -8.10 -8.68 -23.00
C LEU A 54 -6.71 -8.18 -22.55
N LEU A 55 -6.52 -7.91 -21.26
CA LEU A 55 -5.21 -7.52 -20.72
C LEU A 55 -4.17 -8.62 -20.92
N SER A 56 -4.52 -9.87 -20.62
CA SER A 56 -3.61 -11.00 -20.85
C SER A 56 -3.36 -11.22 -22.34
N ALA A 57 -4.37 -11.06 -23.20
CA ALA A 57 -4.20 -11.16 -24.65
C ALA A 57 -3.24 -10.09 -25.18
N SER A 58 -3.38 -8.85 -24.73
CA SER A 58 -2.58 -7.74 -25.23
C SER A 58 -1.18 -7.67 -24.63
N ARG A 59 -1.01 -8.13 -23.39
CA ARG A 59 0.25 -8.05 -22.64
C ARG A 59 1.12 -9.29 -22.79
N ASP A 60 0.52 -10.48 -22.72
CA ASP A 60 1.26 -11.73 -22.53
C ASP A 60 1.35 -12.56 -23.82
N ARG A 61 0.36 -12.42 -24.71
CA ARG A 61 0.23 -13.24 -25.93
C ARG A 61 0.44 -12.46 -27.23
N MET A 62 0.48 -11.13 -27.18
CA MET A 62 0.76 -10.31 -28.34
C MET A 62 2.23 -10.46 -28.75
N ASN A 63 2.49 -10.54 -30.06
CA ASN A 63 3.86 -10.48 -30.55
C ASN A 63 4.35 -9.03 -30.62
N TYR A 64 5.25 -8.67 -29.70
CA TYR A 64 5.80 -7.32 -29.60
C TYR A 64 6.76 -6.96 -30.75
N ASP A 65 7.35 -7.94 -31.43
CA ASP A 65 8.25 -7.70 -32.56
C ASP A 65 7.51 -7.15 -33.79
N LEU A 66 6.19 -7.31 -33.82
CA LEU A 66 5.32 -6.81 -34.88
C LEU A 66 4.71 -5.43 -34.56
N LEU A 67 5.08 -4.82 -33.43
CA LEU A 67 4.60 -3.50 -33.04
C LEU A 67 5.49 -2.41 -33.63
N GLU A 68 4.84 -1.39 -34.20
CA GLU A 68 5.52 -0.17 -34.58
C GLU A 68 5.83 0.68 -33.34
N PRO A 69 6.93 1.45 -33.32
CA PRO A 69 7.29 2.29 -32.17
C PRO A 69 6.18 3.26 -31.72
N GLN A 70 5.35 3.73 -32.67
CA GLN A 70 4.23 4.63 -32.40
C GLN A 70 3.05 3.95 -31.70
N GLN A 71 2.95 2.61 -31.79
CA GLN A 71 1.91 1.82 -31.14
C GLN A 71 2.23 1.51 -29.67
N LEU A 72 3.50 1.57 -29.25
CA LEU A 72 3.90 1.26 -27.87
C LEU A 72 3.22 2.16 -26.82
N PRO A 73 3.12 3.50 -27.01
CA PRO A 73 2.37 4.35 -26.08
C PRO A 73 0.87 4.02 -26.05
N VAL A 74 0.28 3.63 -27.18
CA VAL A 74 -1.14 3.23 -27.28
C VAL A 74 -1.38 1.93 -26.53
N LEU A 75 -0.50 0.94 -26.71
CA LEU A 75 -0.55 -0.33 -25.98
C LEU A 75 -0.40 -0.13 -24.47
N LYS A 76 0.55 0.72 -24.05
CA LYS A 76 0.68 1.09 -22.64
C LYS A 76 -0.61 1.71 -22.11
N LYS A 77 -1.21 2.64 -22.85
CA LYS A 77 -2.47 3.28 -22.45
C LYS A 77 -3.64 2.30 -22.39
N LEU A 78 -3.71 1.33 -23.32
CA LEU A 78 -4.68 0.23 -23.26
C LEU A 78 -4.50 -0.57 -21.96
N HIS A 79 -3.27 -0.94 -21.61
CA HIS A 79 -2.98 -1.65 -20.36
C HIS A 79 -3.37 -0.84 -19.13
N ASP A 80 -2.99 0.44 -19.07
CA ASP A 80 -3.33 1.33 -17.95
C ASP A 80 -4.86 1.45 -17.78
N GLN A 81 -5.61 1.53 -18.89
CA GLN A 81 -7.08 1.55 -18.87
C GLN A 81 -7.69 0.23 -18.38
N LEU A 82 -7.17 -0.91 -18.84
CA LEU A 82 -7.63 -2.23 -18.40
C LEU A 82 -7.33 -2.47 -16.92
N ILE A 83 -6.13 -2.13 -16.44
CA ILE A 83 -5.73 -2.23 -15.03
C ILE A 83 -6.63 -1.36 -14.14
N SER A 84 -6.93 -0.13 -14.59
CA SER A 84 -7.84 0.77 -13.89
C SER A 84 -9.27 0.23 -13.88
N ALA A 85 -9.74 -0.32 -15.00
CA ALA A 85 -11.06 -0.94 -15.12
C ALA A 85 -11.22 -2.15 -14.19
N ILE A 86 -10.22 -3.04 -14.18
CA ILE A 86 -10.18 -4.21 -13.29
C ILE A 86 -10.24 -3.76 -11.83
N SER A 87 -9.38 -2.81 -11.45
CA SER A 87 -9.37 -2.27 -10.10
C SER A 87 -10.72 -1.68 -9.68
N PHE A 88 -11.34 -0.87 -10.55
CA PHE A 88 -12.66 -0.31 -10.31
C PHE A 88 -13.71 -1.41 -10.11
N LEU A 89 -13.75 -2.41 -11.00
CA LEU A 89 -14.73 -3.50 -10.96
C LEU A 89 -14.54 -4.41 -9.73
N GLN A 90 -13.30 -4.71 -9.36
CA GLN A 90 -12.99 -5.48 -8.16
C GLN A 90 -13.38 -4.72 -6.89
N VAL A 91 -12.96 -3.45 -6.73
CA VAL A 91 -13.35 -2.64 -5.56
C VAL A 91 -14.87 -2.47 -5.50
N LYS A 92 -15.55 -2.37 -6.66
CA LYS A 92 -17.02 -2.27 -6.73
C LYS A 92 -17.72 -3.51 -6.14
N THR A 93 -17.12 -4.71 -6.18
CA THR A 93 -17.75 -5.91 -5.59
C THR A 93 -17.92 -5.82 -4.08
N LEU A 94 -17.05 -5.05 -3.39
CA LEU A 94 -17.14 -4.80 -1.95
C LEU A 94 -18.47 -4.17 -1.52
N ARG A 95 -19.19 -3.51 -2.43
CA ARG A 95 -20.49 -2.90 -2.12
C ARG A 95 -21.57 -3.91 -1.76
N ILE A 96 -21.45 -5.14 -2.26
CA ILE A 96 -22.46 -6.19 -2.10
C ILE A 96 -21.89 -7.47 -1.46
N ALA A 97 -20.57 -7.63 -1.45
CA ALA A 97 -19.93 -8.83 -0.91
C ALA A 97 -20.16 -8.97 0.62
N PRO A 98 -20.56 -10.15 1.11
CA PRO A 98 -20.55 -10.47 2.53
C PRO A 98 -19.13 -10.80 3.01
N TRP A 99 -18.91 -10.76 4.33
CA TRP A 99 -17.59 -10.99 4.94
C TRP A 99 -16.88 -12.26 4.44
N PRO A 100 -17.51 -13.45 4.39
CA PRO A 100 -16.83 -14.67 3.94
C PRO A 100 -16.33 -14.60 2.50
N VAL A 101 -17.00 -13.86 1.61
CA VAL A 101 -16.54 -13.69 0.23
C VAL A 101 -15.32 -12.78 0.19
N VAL A 102 -15.28 -11.75 1.04
CA VAL A 102 -14.15 -10.81 1.12
C VAL A 102 -12.92 -11.48 1.73
N SER A 103 -13.05 -12.21 2.85
CA SER A 103 -11.92 -12.89 3.48
C SER A 103 -11.35 -14.00 2.60
N VAL A 104 -12.21 -14.83 1.99
CA VAL A 104 -11.78 -15.88 1.05
C VAL A 104 -11.12 -15.28 -0.18
N PHE A 105 -11.61 -14.15 -0.72
CA PHE A 105 -10.94 -13.47 -1.83
C PHE A 105 -9.51 -13.08 -1.45
N VAL A 106 -9.32 -12.46 -0.28
CA VAL A 106 -7.98 -12.05 0.18
C VAL A 106 -7.07 -13.26 0.38
N GLU A 107 -7.58 -14.35 0.96
CA GLU A 107 -6.82 -15.60 1.15
C GLU A 107 -6.40 -16.23 -0.18
N GLN A 108 -7.32 -16.32 -1.15
CA GLN A 108 -7.05 -16.91 -2.47
C GLN A 108 -6.03 -16.10 -3.29
N HIS A 109 -5.94 -14.79 -3.04
CA HIS A 109 -5.04 -13.89 -3.75
C HIS A 109 -3.80 -13.51 -2.93
N LYS A 110 -3.57 -14.15 -1.78
CA LYS A 110 -2.54 -13.75 -0.81
C LYS A 110 -1.14 -13.60 -1.42
N ASP A 111 -0.78 -14.49 -2.34
CA ASP A 111 0.54 -14.49 -2.97
C ASP A 111 0.70 -13.32 -3.95
N VAL A 112 -0.29 -13.10 -4.84
CA VAL A 112 -0.24 -12.01 -5.84
C VAL A 112 -0.38 -10.63 -5.22
N ILE A 113 -1.09 -10.49 -4.10
CA ILE A 113 -1.18 -9.20 -3.38
C ILE A 113 -0.03 -8.98 -2.39
N ALA A 114 0.92 -9.91 -2.26
CA ALA A 114 1.99 -9.86 -1.25
C ALA A 114 1.46 -9.69 0.18
N LEU A 115 0.41 -10.44 0.53
CA LEU A 115 -0.35 -10.27 1.78
C LEU A 115 0.56 -10.39 3.01
N ASP A 116 1.42 -11.40 3.07
CA ASP A 116 2.33 -11.64 4.21
C ASP A 116 3.26 -10.45 4.46
N GLU A 117 3.71 -9.77 3.41
CA GLU A 117 4.55 -8.58 3.56
C GLU A 117 3.74 -7.38 4.07
N GLN A 118 2.52 -7.20 3.56
CA GLN A 118 1.61 -6.15 4.02
C GLN A 118 1.20 -6.35 5.49
N LEU A 119 0.94 -7.59 5.91
CA LEU A 119 0.61 -7.93 7.30
C LEU A 119 1.81 -7.71 8.23
N ARG A 120 3.04 -7.99 7.79
CA ARG A 120 4.26 -7.65 8.56
C ARG A 120 4.40 -6.14 8.78
N LEU A 121 4.09 -5.32 7.78
CA LEU A 121 4.03 -3.86 7.98
C LEU A 121 3.00 -3.49 9.05
N VAL A 122 1.77 -4.02 8.98
CA VAL A 122 0.74 -3.64 9.98
C VAL A 122 1.10 -4.14 11.38
N SER A 123 1.66 -5.34 11.50
CA SER A 123 2.16 -5.85 12.77
C SER A 123 3.26 -4.95 13.34
N TYR A 124 4.16 -4.45 12.48
CA TYR A 124 5.19 -3.50 12.90
C TYR A 124 4.57 -2.19 13.39
N ILE A 125 3.68 -1.60 12.60
CA ILE A 125 2.98 -0.36 12.94
C ILE A 125 2.20 -0.50 14.24
N LYS A 126 1.53 -1.63 14.48
CA LYS A 126 0.84 -1.92 15.74
C LYS A 126 1.76 -1.78 16.96
N SER A 127 3.05 -2.12 16.84
CA SER A 127 4.01 -2.02 17.95
C SER A 127 4.51 -0.59 18.22
N ILE A 128 4.33 0.34 17.27
CA ILE A 128 4.82 1.72 17.39
C ILE A 128 3.73 2.79 17.36
N ARG A 129 2.48 2.46 16.96
CA ARG A 129 1.41 3.45 16.73
C ARG A 129 0.96 4.25 17.95
N GLU A 130 1.31 3.80 19.15
CA GLU A 130 1.02 4.49 20.42
C GLU A 130 2.10 5.52 20.78
N GLN A 131 3.31 5.37 20.21
CA GLN A 131 4.41 6.28 20.44
C GLN A 131 4.13 7.63 19.77
N SER A 132 4.55 8.71 20.43
CA SER A 132 4.57 10.06 19.86
C SER A 132 5.51 10.08 18.64
N LEU A 133 5.08 10.68 17.54
CA LEU A 133 5.88 10.86 16.32
C LEU A 133 7.19 11.61 16.61
N LYS A 134 7.17 12.58 17.54
CA LYS A 134 8.39 13.31 17.96
C LYS A 134 9.42 12.44 18.68
N ASP A 135 8.97 11.35 19.29
CA ASP A 135 9.81 10.43 20.07
C ASP A 135 10.21 9.21 19.24
N MET A 136 9.68 9.07 18.01
CA MET A 136 10.06 7.99 17.10
C MET A 136 11.46 8.21 16.54
N ILE A 137 12.21 7.11 16.40
CA ILE A 137 13.45 7.14 15.61
C ILE A 137 13.13 7.46 14.14
N PRO A 138 14.07 8.03 13.37
CA PRO A 138 13.83 8.41 11.98
C PRO A 138 13.29 7.27 11.11
N GLU A 139 13.76 6.04 11.35
CA GLU A 139 13.32 4.86 10.60
C GLU A 139 11.86 4.46 10.90
N ASP A 140 11.42 4.55 12.16
CA ASP A 140 10.04 4.30 12.56
C ASP A 140 9.09 5.37 11.99
N LEU A 141 9.54 6.63 12.00
CA LEU A 141 8.80 7.74 11.41
C LEU A 141 8.64 7.56 9.88
N LEU A 142 9.64 7.01 9.19
CA LEU A 142 9.56 6.65 7.77
C LEU A 142 8.59 5.49 7.52
N ALA A 143 8.58 4.47 8.38
CA ALA A 143 7.62 3.38 8.32
C ALA A 143 6.18 3.88 8.52
N PHE A 144 5.95 4.69 9.55
CA PHE A 144 4.65 5.28 9.85
C PHE A 144 4.18 6.22 8.73
N SER A 145 5.06 7.10 8.26
CA SER A 145 4.71 8.07 7.20
C SER A 145 4.62 7.46 5.81
N GLY A 146 5.15 6.27 5.55
CA GLY A 146 5.03 5.57 4.28
C GLY A 146 6.02 6.05 3.20
N LYS A 147 7.30 6.20 3.57
CA LYS A 147 8.36 6.61 2.65
C LYS A 147 9.57 5.70 2.76
N HIS A 148 9.92 5.02 1.67
CA HIS A 148 11.11 4.18 1.66
C HIS A 148 12.40 5.01 1.50
N MET A 149 13.42 4.67 2.28
CA MET A 149 14.76 5.27 2.23
C MET A 149 15.82 4.19 2.47
N ALA A 150 17.05 4.44 2.02
CA ALA A 150 18.17 3.50 2.19
C ALA A 150 18.55 3.21 3.66
N SER A 151 18.10 4.04 4.61
CA SER A 151 18.27 3.81 6.05
C SER A 151 17.40 2.66 6.58
N LEU A 152 16.34 2.29 5.85
CA LEU A 152 15.47 1.15 6.20
C LEU A 152 16.15 -0.15 5.80
N ASP A 153 16.85 -0.72 6.77
CA ASP A 153 17.58 -1.97 6.62
C ASP A 153 16.63 -3.15 6.44
N PRO A 154 16.73 -3.92 5.33
CA PRO A 154 15.89 -5.10 5.07
C PRO A 154 15.92 -6.17 6.17
N SER A 155 16.97 -6.18 7.00
CA SER A 155 17.06 -7.10 8.13
C SER A 155 16.09 -6.75 9.25
N THR A 156 15.76 -5.47 9.42
CA THR A 156 14.79 -4.97 10.42
C THR A 156 13.43 -4.70 9.77
N TYR A 157 13.42 -3.97 8.67
CA TYR A 157 12.24 -3.61 7.89
C TYR A 157 12.10 -4.61 6.74
N ASN A 158 11.67 -5.82 7.10
CA ASN A 158 11.54 -6.92 6.14
C ASN A 158 10.25 -6.83 5.28
N PHE A 159 9.76 -5.62 5.07
CA PHE A 159 8.53 -5.27 4.35
C PHE A 159 8.67 -3.90 3.68
N ASP A 160 7.89 -3.64 2.64
CA ASP A 160 7.80 -2.33 2.04
C ASP A 160 6.95 -1.39 2.90
N VAL A 161 7.59 -0.35 3.44
CA VAL A 161 6.91 0.69 4.20
C VAL A 161 5.90 1.49 3.35
N GLU A 162 6.02 1.46 2.03
CA GLU A 162 5.14 2.17 1.11
C GLU A 162 3.83 1.42 0.80
N TRP A 163 3.64 0.20 1.33
CA TRP A 163 2.32 -0.44 1.34
C TRP A 163 1.31 0.42 2.12
N PHE A 164 0.04 0.41 1.73
CA PHE A 164 -1.03 1.26 2.31
C PHE A 164 -0.79 2.78 2.19
N ALA A 165 -0.49 3.22 0.97
CA ALA A 165 -0.24 4.61 0.55
C ALA A 165 1.19 5.14 0.78
N SER A 166 1.97 5.11 -0.30
CA SER A 166 3.24 5.81 -0.42
C SER A 166 3.06 7.33 -0.35
N THR A 167 3.87 7.98 0.48
CA THR A 167 3.92 9.44 0.61
C THR A 167 5.23 10.03 0.07
N LYS A 168 6.09 9.23 -0.57
CA LYS A 168 7.43 9.65 -1.03
C LYS A 168 7.47 10.94 -1.84
N SER A 169 6.42 11.24 -2.59
CA SER A 169 6.31 12.46 -3.42
C SER A 169 5.79 13.68 -2.66
N ALA A 170 5.29 13.52 -1.43
CA ALA A 170 4.75 14.58 -0.60
C ALA A 170 5.86 15.32 0.16
N LYS A 171 6.70 16.05 -0.58
CA LYS A 171 7.88 16.75 -0.03
C LYS A 171 7.53 17.69 1.13
N SER A 172 6.51 18.52 0.93
CA SER A 172 6.01 19.47 1.95
C SER A 172 5.57 18.77 3.23
N PHE A 173 4.83 17.66 3.11
CA PHE A 173 4.46 16.82 4.26
C PHE A 173 5.68 16.29 5.03
N HIS A 174 6.66 15.71 4.34
CA HIS A 174 7.85 15.20 5.02
C HIS A 174 8.71 16.30 5.64
N GLN A 175 8.74 17.50 5.04
CA GLN A 175 9.42 18.65 5.64
C GLN A 175 8.71 19.07 6.93
N MET A 176 7.40 19.29 6.89
CA MET A 176 6.62 19.67 8.07
C MET A 176 6.70 18.61 9.18
N LEU A 177 6.64 17.32 8.82
CA LEU A 177 6.73 16.23 9.79
C LEU A 177 8.10 16.17 10.47
N ALA A 178 9.17 16.51 9.75
CA ALA A 178 10.51 16.56 10.32
C ALA A 178 10.71 17.80 11.21
N ASP A 179 10.18 18.95 10.81
CA ASP A 179 10.37 20.22 11.53
C ASP A 179 9.46 20.35 12.76
N LEU A 180 8.23 19.82 12.66
CA LEU A 180 7.15 20.01 13.64
C LEU A 180 6.45 18.69 14.05
N PRO A 181 7.17 17.61 14.40
CA PRO A 181 6.54 16.32 14.68
C PRO A 181 5.52 16.37 15.82
N GLY A 182 5.76 17.20 16.86
CA GLY A 182 4.83 17.41 17.96
C GLY A 182 3.48 18.00 17.54
N ALA A 183 3.44 18.82 16.47
CA ALA A 183 2.18 19.36 15.97
C ALA A 183 1.34 18.28 15.25
N PHE A 184 1.99 17.27 14.66
CA PHE A 184 1.29 16.10 14.14
C PHE A 184 0.82 15.17 15.26
N ASP A 185 1.56 15.09 16.37
CA ASP A 185 1.11 14.40 17.59
C ASP A 185 -0.15 15.06 18.15
N ASP A 186 -0.18 16.39 18.26
CA ASP A 186 -1.37 17.14 18.70
C ASP A 186 -2.57 16.87 17.78
N ALA A 187 -2.34 16.78 16.46
CA ALA A 187 -3.39 16.42 15.52
C ALA A 187 -3.89 14.99 15.79
N LEU A 188 -3.00 14.00 15.87
CA LEU A 188 -3.33 12.59 16.08
C LEU A 188 -3.95 12.31 17.46
N ALA A 189 -3.67 13.13 18.47
CA ALA A 189 -4.29 13.02 19.79
C ALA A 189 -5.83 13.12 19.75
N ASN A 190 -6.39 13.78 18.72
CA ASN A 190 -7.83 13.85 18.49
C ASN A 190 -8.44 12.54 17.94
N ILE A 191 -7.62 11.54 17.63
CA ILE A 191 -8.04 10.25 17.08
C ILE A 191 -7.72 9.19 18.15
N PRO A 192 -8.69 8.69 18.92
CA PRO A 192 -8.45 7.62 19.89
C PRO A 192 -7.84 6.36 19.25
N LEU A 193 -6.93 5.68 19.97
CA LEU A 193 -6.27 4.45 19.51
C LEU A 193 -7.22 3.26 19.38
N GLU A 194 -8.32 3.29 20.12
CA GLU A 194 -9.35 2.24 20.16
C GLU A 194 -10.73 2.86 20.35
N GLY A 195 -11.78 2.06 20.20
CA GLY A 195 -13.16 2.51 20.32
C GLY A 195 -13.68 3.26 19.10
N ASP A 196 -14.92 3.74 19.21
CA ASP A 196 -15.59 4.48 18.15
C ASP A 196 -14.99 5.88 17.99
N ILE A 197 -14.98 6.39 16.75
CA ILE A 197 -14.57 7.75 16.44
C ILE A 197 -15.75 8.53 15.87
N THR A 198 -16.01 9.68 16.48
CA THR A 198 -17.03 10.64 16.08
C THR A 198 -16.54 11.52 14.94
N GLN A 199 -17.47 12.11 14.19
CA GLN A 199 -17.12 13.10 13.18
C GLN A 199 -16.43 14.34 13.79
N TYR A 200 -16.79 14.70 15.02
CA TYR A 200 -16.18 15.83 15.72
C TYR A 200 -14.68 15.60 15.96
N GLU A 201 -14.30 14.44 16.49
CA GLU A 201 -12.90 14.04 16.69
C GLU A 201 -12.10 14.05 15.38
N TYR A 202 -12.68 13.52 14.31
CA TYR A 202 -12.09 13.60 12.97
C TYR A 202 -11.89 15.06 12.52
N GLN A 203 -12.88 15.92 12.73
CA GLN A 203 -12.79 17.34 12.36
C GLN A 203 -11.72 18.09 13.18
N GLN A 204 -11.53 17.74 14.46
CA GLN A 204 -10.45 18.30 15.28
C GLN A 204 -9.08 17.86 14.73
N PHE A 205 -8.91 16.60 14.34
CA PHE A 205 -7.72 16.14 13.63
C PHE A 205 -7.48 16.96 12.35
N VAL A 206 -8.49 17.15 11.51
CA VAL A 206 -8.36 17.89 10.25
C VAL A 206 -7.97 19.34 10.51
N ALA A 207 -8.56 20.00 11.50
CA ALA A 207 -8.23 21.37 11.87
C ALA A 207 -6.77 21.49 12.34
N ALA A 208 -6.35 20.62 13.26
CA ALA A 208 -4.99 20.60 13.79
C ALA A 208 -3.95 20.26 12.70
N TYR A 209 -4.20 19.21 11.90
CA TYR A 209 -3.34 18.82 10.78
C TYR A 209 -3.23 19.95 9.76
N SER A 210 -4.35 20.56 9.36
CA SER A 210 -4.35 21.65 8.38
C SER A 210 -3.56 22.86 8.86
N LYS A 211 -3.68 23.18 10.16
CA LYS A 211 -2.97 24.29 10.80
C LYS A 211 -1.46 24.16 10.67
N VAL A 212 -0.90 22.95 10.79
CA VAL A 212 0.55 22.71 10.63
C VAL A 212 1.06 23.24 9.28
N PHE A 213 0.28 23.08 8.21
CA PHE A 213 0.68 23.54 6.88
C PHE A 213 0.39 25.02 6.68
N THR A 214 -0.81 25.48 7.05
CA THR A 214 -1.23 26.86 6.78
C THR A 214 -0.37 27.87 7.53
N ASP A 215 0.03 27.56 8.77
CA ASP A 215 0.88 28.43 9.59
C ASP A 215 2.30 28.55 9.01
N ASN A 216 2.69 27.61 8.12
CA ASN A 216 3.99 27.56 7.46
C ASN A 216 3.91 27.88 5.95
N GLY A 217 2.79 28.45 5.47
CA GLY A 217 2.63 28.87 4.07
C GLY A 217 2.47 27.71 3.07
N GLU A 218 2.22 26.51 3.57
CA GLU A 218 2.06 25.28 2.80
C GLU A 218 0.57 24.87 2.70
N LYS A 219 0.26 23.95 1.78
CA LYS A 219 -1.10 23.44 1.61
C LYS A 219 -1.21 22.01 2.16
N PRO A 220 -2.12 21.75 3.11
CA PRO A 220 -2.36 20.39 3.57
C PRO A 220 -2.94 19.57 2.42
N THR A 221 -2.51 18.31 2.32
CA THR A 221 -3.03 17.36 1.32
C THR A 221 -3.58 16.12 1.98
N LEU A 222 -4.61 15.56 1.35
CA LEU A 222 -5.41 14.47 1.89
C LEU A 222 -4.64 13.15 1.97
N ALA A 223 -3.90 12.77 0.92
CA ALA A 223 -3.24 11.46 0.89
C ALA A 223 -2.29 11.21 2.10
N PRO A 224 -1.35 12.12 2.46
CA PRO A 224 -0.53 11.95 3.66
C PRO A 224 -1.34 11.95 4.96
N ALA A 225 -2.40 12.75 5.06
CA ALA A 225 -3.27 12.76 6.23
C ALA A 225 -3.94 11.39 6.43
N THR A 226 -4.48 10.81 5.35
CA THR A 226 -5.11 9.48 5.40
C THR A 226 -4.12 8.37 5.69
N ARG A 227 -2.84 8.52 5.29
CA ARG A 227 -1.78 7.60 5.68
C ARG A 227 -1.54 7.62 7.19
N LEU A 228 -1.38 8.79 7.79
CA LEU A 228 -1.21 8.91 9.25
C LEU A 228 -2.40 8.30 10.01
N LEU A 229 -3.62 8.61 9.56
CA LEU A 229 -4.85 8.07 10.13
C LEU A 229 -4.93 6.54 10.01
N ALA A 230 -4.59 5.98 8.85
CA ALA A 230 -4.60 4.55 8.59
C ALA A 230 -3.55 3.80 9.42
N MET A 231 -2.38 4.39 9.67
CA MET A 231 -1.38 3.77 10.54
C MET A 231 -1.76 3.83 12.02
N ARG A 232 -2.52 4.86 12.42
CA ARG A 232 -3.07 4.97 13.78
C ARG A 232 -4.25 4.02 14.02
N ARG A 233 -5.21 4.01 13.09
CA ARG A 233 -6.47 3.25 13.15
C ARG A 233 -6.73 2.51 11.82
N PRO A 234 -5.99 1.42 11.56
CA PRO A 234 -6.11 0.62 10.33
C PRO A 234 -7.47 -0.08 10.20
N ASP A 235 -8.23 -0.14 11.29
CA ASP A 235 -9.59 -0.65 11.34
C ASP A 235 -10.64 0.38 10.91
N LEU A 236 -10.34 1.68 10.92
CA LEU A 236 -11.30 2.75 10.61
C LEU A 236 -10.99 3.54 9.33
N PHE A 237 -9.71 3.86 9.07
CA PHE A 237 -9.35 4.76 7.99
C PHE A 237 -8.74 4.04 6.80
N THR A 238 -9.36 4.21 5.63
CA THR A 238 -8.84 3.70 4.37
C THR A 238 -7.88 4.71 3.75
N PRO A 239 -6.58 4.39 3.62
CA PRO A 239 -5.61 5.30 3.06
C PRO A 239 -5.88 5.49 1.56
N ILE A 240 -5.70 6.72 1.06
CA ILE A 240 -5.90 7.03 -0.35
C ILE A 240 -4.58 7.37 -1.05
N THR A 241 -4.51 7.03 -2.33
CA THR A 241 -3.41 7.44 -3.22
C THR A 241 -3.97 7.96 -4.54
N ASN A 242 -3.29 8.93 -5.14
CA ASN A 242 -3.77 9.58 -6.37
C ASN A 242 -3.99 8.61 -7.54
N ASN A 243 -3.21 7.53 -7.62
CA ASN A 243 -3.33 6.52 -8.69
C ASN A 243 -4.48 5.53 -8.49
N ARG A 244 -5.06 5.45 -7.28
CA ARG A 244 -6.13 4.50 -6.92
C ARG A 244 -7.45 5.20 -6.58
N LEU A 245 -7.39 6.49 -6.26
CA LEU A 245 -8.51 7.29 -5.81
C LEU A 245 -9.69 7.30 -6.80
N ASP A 246 -9.41 7.32 -8.10
CA ASP A 246 -10.46 7.36 -9.13
C ASP A 246 -11.26 6.06 -9.16
N ALA A 247 -10.56 4.92 -9.09
CA ALA A 247 -11.19 3.61 -9.01
C ALA A 247 -12.00 3.46 -7.71
N LEU A 248 -11.46 3.93 -6.58
CA LEU A 248 -12.17 3.91 -5.29
C LEU A 248 -13.45 4.74 -5.33
N CYS A 249 -13.36 6.01 -5.73
CA CYS A 249 -14.52 6.91 -5.77
C CYS A 249 -15.58 6.39 -6.76
N GLY A 250 -15.14 5.96 -7.94
CA GLY A 250 -16.02 5.35 -8.94
C GLY A 250 -16.74 4.13 -8.37
N ALA A 251 -16.00 3.21 -7.74
CA ALA A 251 -16.55 1.99 -7.17
C ALA A 251 -17.63 2.31 -6.12
N LEU A 252 -17.34 3.25 -5.23
CA LEU A 252 -18.27 3.74 -4.19
C LEU A 252 -19.46 4.54 -4.75
N GLY A 253 -19.42 4.94 -6.02
CA GLY A 253 -20.48 5.73 -6.64
C GLY A 253 -20.48 7.20 -6.22
N VAL A 254 -19.32 7.74 -5.83
CA VAL A 254 -19.15 9.12 -5.35
C VAL A 254 -18.28 9.92 -6.32
N PRO A 255 -18.46 11.25 -6.41
CA PRO A 255 -17.59 12.09 -7.23
C PRO A 255 -16.13 12.00 -6.77
N LYS A 256 -15.18 12.10 -7.71
CA LYS A 256 -13.75 12.12 -7.40
C LYS A 256 -13.42 13.16 -6.32
N LEU A 257 -12.63 12.77 -5.33
CA LEU A 257 -12.12 13.68 -4.29
C LEU A 257 -10.96 14.52 -4.83
N LYS A 258 -10.88 15.77 -4.36
CA LYS A 258 -9.69 16.63 -4.51
C LYS A 258 -8.77 16.45 -3.31
N ASN A 259 -7.51 16.86 -3.45
CA ASN A 259 -6.51 16.79 -2.38
C ASN A 259 -6.86 17.60 -1.11
N SER A 260 -7.85 18.49 -1.18
CA SER A 260 -8.34 19.31 -0.06
C SER A 260 -9.67 18.83 0.51
N ASP A 261 -10.26 17.74 -0.01
CA ASP A 261 -11.62 17.32 0.31
C ASP A 261 -11.68 16.45 1.58
N PHE A 262 -11.21 16.98 2.71
CA PHE A 262 -11.17 16.26 4.00
C PHE A 262 -12.56 15.84 4.50
N GLU A 263 -13.55 16.75 4.48
CA GLU A 263 -14.91 16.43 4.92
C GLU A 263 -15.53 15.33 4.04
N ARG A 264 -15.37 15.43 2.71
CA ARG A 264 -15.89 14.40 1.81
C ARG A 264 -15.15 13.08 1.95
N TYR A 265 -13.86 13.06 2.30
CA TYR A 265 -13.19 11.81 2.63
C TYR A 265 -13.87 11.07 3.79
N TRP A 266 -14.24 11.79 4.85
CA TRP A 266 -14.97 11.19 5.97
C TRP A 266 -16.35 10.65 5.55
N GLN A 267 -17.14 11.47 4.85
CA GLN A 267 -18.49 11.09 4.45
C GLN A 267 -18.51 10.00 3.37
N ASP A 268 -17.75 10.20 2.30
CA ASP A 268 -17.83 9.37 1.10
C ASP A 268 -17.00 8.08 1.24
N ILE A 269 -15.82 8.15 1.88
CA ILE A 269 -14.89 7.01 1.98
C ILE A 269 -15.05 6.29 3.30
N VAL A 270 -14.80 6.97 4.42
CA VAL A 270 -14.79 6.32 5.75
C VAL A 270 -16.19 5.78 6.08
N LYS A 271 -17.22 6.64 6.04
CA LYS A 271 -18.59 6.20 6.32
C LYS A 271 -19.15 5.29 5.21
N GLY A 272 -18.78 5.53 3.96
CA GLY A 272 -19.17 4.66 2.84
C GLY A 272 -18.70 3.21 3.02
N ILE A 273 -17.44 3.00 3.42
CA ILE A 273 -16.88 1.68 3.69
C ILE A 273 -17.49 1.07 4.97
N GLN A 274 -17.61 1.85 6.04
CA GLN A 274 -18.25 1.39 7.29
C GLN A 274 -19.70 0.94 7.10
N ALA A 275 -20.39 1.49 6.09
CA ALA A 275 -21.76 1.13 5.79
C ALA A 275 -21.91 -0.24 5.10
N MET A 276 -20.84 -0.79 4.51
CA MET A 276 -20.87 -2.04 3.76
C MET A 276 -21.10 -3.27 4.64
N SER A 277 -21.79 -4.28 4.08
CA SER A 277 -22.16 -5.50 4.80
C SER A 277 -20.94 -6.25 5.32
N TRP A 278 -19.91 -6.48 4.50
CA TRP A 278 -18.69 -7.16 4.95
C TRP A 278 -18.00 -6.44 6.11
N TYR A 279 -18.00 -5.10 6.13
CA TYR A 279 -17.34 -4.33 7.18
C TYR A 279 -18.06 -4.49 8.53
N LYS A 280 -19.40 -4.45 8.51
CA LYS A 280 -20.26 -4.62 9.69
C LYS A 280 -20.26 -6.06 10.21
N MET A 281 -20.18 -7.03 9.30
CA MET A 281 -20.21 -8.45 9.61
C MET A 281 -18.82 -9.03 9.89
N ALA A 282 -17.75 -8.27 9.67
CA ALA A 282 -16.38 -8.72 9.83
C ALA A 282 -16.18 -9.32 11.23
N ASN A 283 -15.85 -10.60 11.25
CA ASN A 283 -15.61 -11.37 12.46
C ASN A 283 -14.46 -12.35 12.20
N ALA A 284 -13.84 -12.80 13.27
CA ALA A 284 -12.73 -13.73 13.18
C ALA A 284 -13.21 -15.16 13.41
N SER A 285 -12.94 -16.05 12.44
CA SER A 285 -13.08 -17.49 12.60
C SER A 285 -11.74 -18.24 12.62
N ASN A 286 -10.65 -17.57 12.24
CA ASN A 286 -9.29 -18.10 12.18
C ASN A 286 -8.26 -16.97 12.31
N GLU A 287 -6.97 -17.33 12.43
CA GLU A 287 -5.86 -16.38 12.63
C GLU A 287 -5.76 -15.32 11.53
N LEU A 288 -5.95 -15.70 10.26
CA LEU A 288 -5.92 -14.73 9.16
C LEU A 288 -7.06 -13.73 9.29
N GLU A 289 -8.28 -14.19 9.57
CA GLU A 289 -9.42 -13.29 9.77
C GLU A 289 -9.27 -12.39 11.00
N GLU A 290 -8.63 -12.85 12.08
CA GLU A 290 -8.28 -11.97 13.22
C GLU A 290 -7.42 -10.79 12.77
N GLN A 291 -6.40 -11.08 11.96
CA GLN A 291 -5.53 -10.05 11.39
C GLN A 291 -6.30 -9.12 10.45
N LEU A 292 -7.13 -9.67 9.56
CA LEU A 292 -7.94 -8.88 8.61
C LEU A 292 -8.97 -7.98 9.31
N VAL A 293 -9.64 -8.48 10.37
CA VAL A 293 -10.59 -7.69 11.18
C VAL A 293 -9.89 -6.52 11.85
N ALA A 294 -8.69 -6.73 12.38
CA ALA A 294 -7.89 -5.67 13.01
C ALA A 294 -7.46 -4.56 12.03
N ILE A 295 -7.50 -4.84 10.71
CA ILE A 295 -7.09 -3.91 9.65
C ILE A 295 -8.20 -3.67 8.63
N LYS A 296 -9.46 -3.90 9.00
CA LYS A 296 -10.57 -4.01 8.04
C LYS A 296 -10.78 -2.77 7.15
N ALA A 297 -10.36 -1.57 7.55
CA ALA A 297 -10.43 -0.39 6.69
C ALA A 297 -9.32 -0.37 5.61
N LEU A 298 -8.29 -1.20 5.72
CA LEU A 298 -7.25 -1.39 4.71
C LEU A 298 -7.64 -2.41 3.63
N ILE A 299 -8.67 -3.24 3.86
CA ILE A 299 -9.09 -4.30 2.92
C ILE A 299 -9.33 -3.81 1.49
N PRO A 300 -9.92 -2.63 1.23
CA PRO A 300 -10.05 -2.12 -0.14
C PRO A 300 -8.72 -2.03 -0.89
N CYS A 301 -7.57 -1.90 -0.20
CA CYS A 301 -6.25 -1.91 -0.82
C CYS A 301 -5.87 -3.24 -1.46
N PHE A 302 -6.52 -4.35 -1.09
CA PHE A 302 -6.30 -5.69 -1.64
C PHE A 302 -7.16 -5.99 -2.88
N PHE A 303 -8.12 -5.11 -3.20
CA PHE A 303 -9.05 -5.27 -4.33
C PHE A 303 -8.62 -4.47 -5.57
N TYR A 304 -7.46 -3.83 -5.54
CA TYR A 304 -6.87 -3.27 -6.77
C TYR A 304 -6.21 -4.38 -7.58
N TYR A 305 -6.07 -4.14 -8.89
CA TYR A 305 -5.35 -5.05 -9.77
C TYR A 305 -3.97 -5.40 -9.20
N ALA A 306 -3.70 -6.69 -9.13
CA ALA A 306 -2.42 -7.27 -8.78
C ALA A 306 -2.15 -8.45 -9.72
N ASP A 307 -0.88 -8.75 -9.92
CA ASP A 307 -0.39 -9.86 -10.72
C ASP A 307 0.89 -10.46 -10.12
N ASP A 308 1.43 -11.45 -10.81
CA ASP A 308 2.66 -12.17 -10.46
C ASP A 308 3.86 -11.24 -10.21
N LYS A 309 3.89 -10.04 -10.80
CA LYS A 309 4.97 -9.05 -10.64
C LYS A 309 4.73 -8.09 -9.48
N THR A 310 3.56 -8.13 -8.86
CA THR A 310 3.21 -7.22 -7.77
C THR A 310 4.11 -7.40 -6.53
N PRO A 311 4.42 -8.63 -6.06
CA PRO A 311 5.38 -8.84 -4.98
C PRO A 311 6.78 -8.29 -5.31
N ASP A 312 7.25 -8.47 -6.54
CA ASP A 312 8.55 -7.97 -6.99
C ASP A 312 8.63 -6.44 -7.04
N SER A 313 7.47 -5.75 -6.98
CA SER A 313 7.42 -4.30 -6.93
C SER A 313 7.80 -3.73 -5.56
N SER A 314 7.82 -4.55 -4.50
CA SER A 314 8.24 -4.17 -3.15
C SER A 314 9.65 -3.58 -3.12
N ASN A 315 9.82 -2.46 -2.43
CA ASN A 315 11.14 -1.89 -2.18
C ASN A 315 12.03 -2.83 -1.36
N TYR A 316 11.45 -3.62 -0.45
CA TYR A 316 12.17 -4.63 0.33
C TYR A 316 12.70 -5.75 -0.58
N ILE A 317 11.85 -6.34 -1.43
CA ILE A 317 12.25 -7.41 -2.36
C ILE A 317 13.29 -6.89 -3.38
N LYS A 318 13.12 -5.67 -3.87
CA LYS A 318 14.10 -4.99 -4.74
C LYS A 318 15.45 -4.78 -4.07
N LEU A 319 15.50 -4.59 -2.75
CA LEU A 319 16.76 -4.46 -2.03
C LEU A 319 17.47 -5.81 -1.85
N LEU A 320 16.72 -6.90 -1.62
CA LEU A 320 17.30 -8.24 -1.50
C LEU A 320 17.85 -8.77 -2.83
N SER A 321 17.18 -8.47 -3.94
CA SER A 321 17.57 -8.91 -5.28
C SER A 321 18.71 -8.10 -5.91
N LYS A 322 19.14 -6.98 -5.28
CA LYS A 322 20.31 -6.23 -5.77
C LYS A 322 21.57 -7.11 -5.63
N PRO A 323 22.29 -7.37 -6.73
CA PRO A 323 23.54 -8.12 -6.65
C PRO A 323 24.50 -7.42 -5.68
N LYS A 324 25.04 -8.15 -4.70
CA LYS A 324 26.10 -7.66 -3.82
C LYS A 324 27.26 -7.21 -4.72
N ARG A 325 27.40 -5.89 -4.91
CA ARG A 325 28.51 -5.33 -5.70
C ARG A 325 29.82 -5.86 -5.12
N SER A 326 30.62 -6.54 -5.94
CA SER A 326 31.95 -7.05 -5.58
C SER A 326 33.01 -5.96 -5.49
N THR A 327 32.63 -4.70 -5.31
CA THR A 327 33.57 -3.60 -5.26
C THR A 327 33.92 -3.29 -3.81
N THR A 328 35.17 -3.58 -3.47
CA THR A 328 36.01 -2.94 -2.46
C THR A 328 36.07 -1.42 -2.64
N THR A 329 34.90 -0.76 -2.65
CA THR A 329 34.78 0.68 -2.47
C THR A 329 34.14 0.88 -1.12
N THR A 330 34.88 1.58 -0.27
CA THR A 330 34.48 2.27 0.95
C THR A 330 33.33 3.25 0.69
N GLY A 331 32.19 2.75 0.21
CA GLY A 331 30.92 3.45 0.30
C GLY A 331 30.66 3.65 1.78
N LYS A 332 30.62 4.91 2.23
CA LYS A 332 30.34 5.25 3.63
C LYS A 332 29.04 4.55 4.02
N THR A 333 29.13 3.47 4.80
CA THR A 333 28.00 2.95 5.54
C THR A 333 27.45 4.13 6.33
N GLN A 334 26.20 4.49 6.06
CA GLN A 334 25.59 5.64 6.72
C GLN A 334 25.51 5.29 8.20
N ARG A 335 26.31 5.97 9.03
CA ARG A 335 26.33 5.74 10.48
C ARG A 335 24.95 6.05 11.03
N ARG A 336 24.43 5.14 11.86
CA ARG A 336 23.16 5.35 12.56
C ARG A 336 23.38 6.22 13.79
N GLY A 337 22.37 6.98 14.18
CA GLY A 337 22.36 7.65 15.47
C GLY A 337 22.45 6.62 16.60
N LYS A 338 23.14 6.96 17.69
CA LYS A 338 23.30 6.07 18.86
C LYS A 338 21.96 5.60 19.42
N GLU A 339 21.02 6.51 19.57
CA GLU A 339 19.66 6.25 20.05
C GLU A 339 18.87 5.33 19.11
N SER A 340 18.94 5.56 17.79
CA SER A 340 18.33 4.67 16.79
C SER A 340 18.92 3.26 16.88
N ALA A 341 20.25 3.13 17.02
CA ALA A 341 20.88 1.83 17.18
C ALA A 341 20.46 1.13 18.48
N GLU A 342 20.35 1.86 19.59
CA GLU A 342 19.88 1.32 20.88
C GLU A 342 18.46 0.79 20.78
N ILE A 343 17.51 1.60 20.29
CA ILE A 343 16.09 1.21 20.19
C ILE A 343 15.90 0.00 19.26
N LEU A 344 16.59 -0.02 18.11
CA LEU A 344 16.49 -1.12 17.16
C LEU A 344 17.08 -2.43 17.72
N VAL A 345 18.19 -2.35 18.45
CA VAL A 345 18.81 -3.52 19.10
C VAL A 345 17.95 -4.01 20.25
N ASP A 346 17.43 -3.12 21.09
CA ASP A 346 16.57 -3.48 22.21
C ASP A 346 15.30 -4.18 21.75
N ARG A 347 14.67 -3.66 20.70
CA ARG A 347 13.51 -4.29 20.06
C ARG A 347 13.84 -5.69 19.54
N ALA A 348 15.00 -5.87 18.90
CA ALA A 348 15.42 -7.17 18.40
C ALA A 348 15.78 -8.16 19.52
N LEU A 349 16.38 -7.70 20.63
CA LEU A 349 16.75 -8.53 21.77
C LEU A 349 15.56 -8.91 22.67
N ALA A 350 14.47 -8.14 22.61
CA ALA A 350 13.22 -8.42 23.32
C ALA A 350 12.47 -9.64 22.77
N ALA A 351 12.83 -10.14 21.59
CA ALA A 351 12.25 -11.36 21.05
C ALA A 351 12.58 -12.58 21.93
N ASP A 352 11.59 -13.45 22.13
CA ASP A 352 11.68 -14.63 23.02
C ASP A 352 12.69 -15.69 22.54
N ASP A 353 13.06 -15.67 21.26
CA ASP A 353 14.00 -16.60 20.64
C ASP A 353 15.48 -16.24 20.86
N ILE A 354 15.77 -15.13 21.54
CA ILE A 354 17.14 -14.64 21.75
C ILE A 354 17.71 -15.21 23.05
N PRO A 355 18.80 -16.02 22.99
CA PRO A 355 19.43 -16.57 24.19
C PRO A 355 19.98 -15.49 25.12
N GLU A 356 19.96 -15.77 26.42
CA GLU A 356 20.40 -14.84 27.48
C GLU A 356 21.88 -14.41 27.33
N HIS A 357 22.74 -15.31 26.84
CA HIS A 357 24.14 -14.98 26.56
C HIS A 357 24.30 -13.94 25.44
N ILE A 358 23.39 -13.89 24.46
CA ILE A 358 23.38 -12.85 23.42
C ILE A 358 22.86 -11.53 23.98
N ARG A 359 21.82 -11.57 24.83
CA ARG A 359 21.31 -10.39 25.53
C ARG A 359 22.39 -9.71 26.37
N SER A 360 23.28 -10.49 26.99
CA SER A 360 24.44 -9.97 27.75
C SER A 360 25.45 -9.16 26.91
N LYS A 361 25.43 -9.31 25.58
CA LYS A 361 26.33 -8.63 24.64
C LYS A 361 25.70 -7.39 23.98
N ARG A 362 24.59 -6.90 24.53
CA ARG A 362 23.84 -5.72 24.07
C ARG A 362 24.73 -4.56 23.60
N ASP A 363 25.66 -4.09 24.44
CA ASP A 363 26.50 -2.92 24.12
C ASP A 363 27.45 -3.18 22.94
N SER A 364 27.91 -4.42 22.78
CA SER A 364 28.74 -4.82 21.63
C SER A 364 27.93 -4.82 20.33
N ILE A 365 26.67 -5.27 20.39
CA ILE A 365 25.75 -5.26 19.25
C ILE A 365 25.42 -3.82 18.85
N ILE A 366 25.12 -2.95 19.82
CA ILE A 366 24.85 -1.52 19.59
C ILE A 366 26.03 -0.85 18.87
N ASN A 367 27.26 -1.09 19.34
CA ASN A 367 28.46 -0.50 18.73
C ASN A 367 28.64 -0.93 17.26
N GLU A 368 28.32 -2.17 16.89
CA GLU A 368 28.39 -2.63 15.50
C GLU A 368 27.24 -2.08 14.64
N VAL A 369 26.04 -1.96 15.20
CA VAL A 369 24.88 -1.38 14.51
C VAL A 369 25.08 0.12 14.26
N GLN A 370 25.70 0.85 15.19
CA GLN A 370 26.09 2.25 15.00
C GLN A 370 27.09 2.44 13.84
N LYS A 371 28.00 1.46 13.64
CA LYS A 371 28.93 1.44 12.50
C LYS A 371 28.24 1.15 11.17
N GLY A 372 26.94 0.85 11.19
CA GLY A 372 26.09 0.64 10.01
C GLY A 372 25.89 -0.82 9.63
N ARG A 373 26.27 -1.79 10.49
CA ARG A 373 25.92 -3.20 10.29
C ARG A 373 24.43 -3.42 10.61
N GLY A 374 23.78 -4.36 9.94
CA GLY A 374 22.39 -4.68 10.23
C GLY A 374 22.21 -5.37 11.59
N VAL A 375 21.06 -5.15 12.23
CA VAL A 375 20.79 -5.66 13.59
C VAL A 375 20.79 -7.18 13.58
N ASN A 376 20.00 -7.81 12.70
CA ASN A 376 19.92 -9.28 12.64
C ASN A 376 21.21 -9.91 12.09
N GLU A 377 21.94 -9.24 11.21
CA GLU A 377 23.27 -9.69 10.79
C GLU A 377 24.24 -9.72 11.98
N THR A 378 24.21 -8.68 12.81
CA THR A 378 25.06 -8.59 14.01
C THR A 378 24.67 -9.66 15.04
N ILE A 379 23.37 -9.85 15.28
CA ILE A 379 22.89 -10.89 16.20
C ILE A 379 23.27 -12.29 15.70
N SER A 380 23.11 -12.57 14.40
CA SER A 380 23.51 -13.84 13.79
C SER A 380 25.01 -14.09 13.90
N LEU A 381 25.83 -13.05 13.66
CA LEU A 381 27.28 -13.13 13.87
C LEU A 381 27.61 -13.43 15.33
N MET A 382 26.97 -12.76 16.29
CA MET A 382 27.17 -13.01 17.72
C MET A 382 26.76 -14.45 18.11
N ARG A 383 25.63 -14.95 17.57
CA ARG A 383 25.22 -16.35 17.75
C ARG A 383 26.24 -17.34 17.18
N THR A 384 26.91 -17.00 16.07
CA THR A 384 27.93 -17.87 15.45
C THR A 384 29.25 -17.85 16.22
N ILE A 385 29.61 -16.71 16.82
CA ILE A 385 30.87 -16.55 17.56
C ILE A 385 30.76 -17.11 18.99
N PHE A 386 29.58 -16.99 19.61
CA PHE A 386 29.37 -17.24 21.04
C PHE A 386 28.33 -18.33 21.37
N GLY A 387 27.62 -18.86 20.36
CA GLY A 387 26.80 -20.07 20.47
C GLY A 387 27.60 -21.29 20.08
#